data_AF-A0A2T1KGW5-F1
#
_entry.id   AF-A0A2T1KGW5-F1
#
_cell.length_a   1.000
_cell.length_b   1.000
_cell.length_c   1.000
_cell.angle_alpha   90.00
_cell.angle_beta   90.00
_cell.angle_gamma   90.00
#
_symmetry.space_group_name_H-M   'P 1'
#
loop_
_entity.id
_entity.type
_entity.pdbx_description
1 polymer ?
#
loop_
_entity_poly.entity_id
_entity_poly.type
_entity_poly.pdbx_seq_one_letter_code
_entity_poly.pdbx_strand_id
1 'polypeptide(L)'
;MKIDPEKIFNGGRLFLWDEKDLQKAEYTVNPIEVTSLRVGAKCFSYYGIENLLGRLSKYINVAAIELADDRIQDHDMPKVRQQFERAFPAATFKWGYDLLVAGKHGR
;
A
#
# COMPACT_ATOMS: atom_id res chain seq x y z
N MET A 1 -8.45 -15.13 8.12
CA MET A 1 -8.40 -13.92 8.95
C MET A 1 -9.30 -12.89 8.28
N LYS A 2 -10.49 -12.62 8.82
CA LYS A 2 -11.41 -11.63 8.25
C LYS A 2 -10.90 -10.25 8.70
N ILE A 3 -10.42 -9.45 7.76
CA ILE A 3 -10.11 -8.03 8.02
C ILE A 3 -11.47 -7.35 8.08
N ASP A 4 -11.85 -6.78 9.23
CA ASP A 4 -13.04 -5.94 9.32
C ASP A 4 -12.84 -4.74 8.38
N PRO A 5 -13.65 -4.59 7.32
CA PRO A 5 -13.44 -3.56 6.30
C PRO A 5 -13.55 -2.13 6.85
N GLU A 6 -14.05 -1.95 8.08
CA GLU A 6 -14.21 -0.63 8.72
C GLU A 6 -12.92 -0.12 9.41
N LYS A 7 -11.99 -1.02 9.76
CA LYS A 7 -10.74 -0.65 10.44
C LYS A 7 -9.55 -0.73 9.49
N ILE A 8 -9.26 0.40 8.85
CA ILE A 8 -8.05 0.59 8.04
C ILE A 8 -6.76 0.46 8.86
N PHE A 9 -6.81 0.62 10.19
CA PHE A 9 -5.65 0.51 11.07
C PHE A 9 -5.95 -0.40 12.26
N ASN A 10 -5.08 -1.39 12.49
CA ASN A 10 -5.19 -2.30 13.63
C ASN A 10 -3.82 -2.86 14.03
N GLY A 11 -3.41 -2.65 15.29
CA GLY A 11 -2.20 -3.24 15.86
C GLY A 11 -0.93 -2.92 15.06
N GLY A 12 -0.78 -1.68 14.59
CA GLY A 12 0.35 -1.22 13.77
C GLY A 12 0.24 -1.56 12.29
N ARG A 13 -0.82 -2.23 11.86
CA ARG A 13 -1.04 -2.59 10.44
C ARG A 13 -2.00 -1.60 9.81
N LEU A 14 -1.53 -0.89 8.79
CA LEU A 14 -2.33 0.01 7.95
C LEU A 14 -2.69 -0.68 6.64
N PHE A 15 -3.99 -0.79 6.37
CA PHE A 15 -4.56 -1.34 5.14
C PHE A 15 -5.22 -0.21 4.35
N LEU A 16 -4.69 0.05 3.17
CA LEU A 16 -5.22 1.04 2.24
C LEU A 16 -5.82 0.30 1.06
N TRP A 17 -7.13 0.33 0.91
CA TRP A 17 -7.79 -0.21 -0.28
C TRP A 17 -7.78 0.78 -1.44
N ASP A 18 -8.12 2.04 -1.16
CA ASP A 18 -8.32 3.09 -2.16
C ASP A 18 -7.90 4.48 -1.65
N GLU A 19 -8.28 5.53 -2.38
CA GLU A 19 -7.95 6.90 -2.05
C GLU A 19 -8.58 7.40 -0.74
N LYS A 20 -9.78 6.91 -0.41
CA LYS A 20 -10.52 7.34 0.78
C LYS A 20 -9.87 6.80 2.04
N ASP A 21 -9.38 5.56 1.98
CA ASP A 21 -8.62 4.98 3.08
C ASP A 21 -7.33 5.74 3.35
N LEU A 22 -6.60 6.13 2.29
CA LEU A 22 -5.38 6.90 2.47
C LEU A 22 -5.69 8.29 3.04
N GLN A 23 -6.71 8.99 2.53
CA GLN A 23 -7.15 10.25 3.12
C GLN A 23 -7.52 10.08 4.60
N LYS A 24 -8.34 9.08 4.93
CA LYS A 24 -8.73 8.78 6.32
C LYS A 24 -7.52 8.49 7.20
N ALA A 25 -6.56 7.68 6.72
CA ALA A 25 -5.33 7.37 7.43
C ALA A 25 -4.53 8.64 7.75
N GLU A 26 -4.48 9.59 6.82
CA GLU A 26 -3.74 10.82 7.03
C GLU A 26 -4.28 11.71 8.15
N TYR A 27 -5.58 11.64 8.43
CA TYR A 27 -6.21 12.40 9.52
C TYR A 27 -6.31 11.63 10.83
N THR A 28 -6.32 10.30 10.79
CA THR A 28 -6.72 9.49 11.96
C THR A 28 -5.64 8.55 12.49
N VAL A 29 -4.59 8.28 11.72
CA VAL A 29 -3.54 7.33 12.09
C VAL A 29 -2.26 8.09 12.41
N ASN A 30 -1.74 7.86 13.62
CA ASN A 30 -0.43 8.35 14.01
C ASN A 30 0.66 7.65 13.17
N PRO A 31 1.46 8.37 12.37
CA PRO A 31 2.42 7.74 11.47
C PRO A 31 3.48 6.87 12.15
N ILE A 32 3.82 7.19 13.41
CA ILE A 32 4.84 6.47 14.20
C ILE A 32 4.35 5.08 14.61
N GLU A 33 3.02 4.87 14.72
CA GLU A 33 2.45 3.60 15.14
C GLU A 33 2.38 2.57 14.00
N VAL A 34 2.58 2.99 12.75
CA VAL A 34 2.49 2.11 11.58
C VAL A 34 3.79 1.32 11.40
N THR A 35 3.68 0.00 11.54
CA THR A 35 4.78 -0.96 11.39
C THR A 35 4.62 -1.87 10.17
N SER A 36 3.40 -1.97 9.63
CA SER A 36 3.10 -2.73 8.41
C SER A 36 2.15 -1.94 7.53
N LEU A 37 2.42 -1.93 6.23
CA LEU A 37 1.62 -1.24 5.23
C LEU A 37 1.15 -2.20 4.14
N ARG A 38 -0.14 -2.20 3.87
CA ARG A 38 -0.74 -2.87 2.72
C ARG A 38 -1.38 -1.83 1.82
N VAL A 39 -0.95 -1.76 0.56
CA VAL A 39 -1.42 -0.76 -0.42
C VAL A 39 -2.18 -1.45 -1.55
N GLY A 40 -3.43 -1.08 -1.73
CA GLY A 40 -4.32 -1.57 -2.77
C GLY A 40 -4.03 -0.96 -4.13
N ALA A 41 -4.39 -1.70 -5.19
CA ALA A 41 -4.19 -1.38 -6.58
C ALA A 41 -4.94 -0.09 -7.00
N LYS A 42 -6.03 0.26 -6.31
CA LYS A 42 -6.77 1.50 -6.54
C LYS A 42 -6.00 2.75 -6.10
N CYS A 43 -5.19 2.66 -5.03
CA CYS A 43 -4.34 3.77 -4.60
C CYS A 43 -3.35 4.18 -5.70
N PHE A 44 -2.76 3.21 -6.41
CA PHE A 44 -1.84 3.49 -7.52
C PHE A 44 -2.56 4.14 -8.70
N SER A 45 -3.76 3.66 -9.04
CA SER A 45 -4.57 4.23 -10.13
C SER A 45 -4.93 5.69 -9.87
N TYR A 46 -5.20 6.05 -8.62
CA TYR A 46 -5.64 7.39 -8.27
C TYR A 46 -4.47 8.39 -8.15
N TYR A 47 -3.41 8.03 -7.42
CA TYR A 47 -2.32 8.97 -7.12
C TYR A 47 -1.13 8.87 -8.07
N GLY A 48 -0.93 7.73 -8.72
CA GLY A 48 0.34 7.36 -9.32
C GLY A 48 1.39 7.02 -8.25
N ILE A 49 2.45 6.30 -8.66
CA ILE A 49 3.44 5.73 -7.73
C ILE A 49 4.21 6.82 -6.96
N GLU A 50 4.67 7.87 -7.64
CA GLU A 50 5.52 8.90 -7.03
C GLU A 50 4.79 9.69 -5.96
N ASN A 51 3.56 10.16 -6.25
CA ASN A 51 2.74 10.87 -5.26
C ASN A 51 2.36 9.95 -4.10
N LEU A 52 2.05 8.69 -4.38
CA LEU A 52 1.73 7.71 -3.35
C LEU A 52 2.91 7.51 -2.41
N LEU A 53 4.12 7.32 -2.93
CA LEU A 53 5.35 7.21 -2.13
C LEU A 53 5.60 8.46 -1.29
N GLY A 54 5.43 9.66 -1.86
CA GLY A 54 5.57 10.91 -1.13
C GLY A 54 4.65 10.98 0.09
N ARG A 55 3.39 10.55 -0.06
CA ARG A 55 2.40 10.55 1.03
C ARG A 55 2.65 9.44 2.07
N LEU A 56 3.16 8.29 1.62
CA LEU A 56 3.48 7.17 2.50
C LEU A 56 4.80 7.37 3.29
N SER A 57 5.67 8.28 2.83
CA SER A 57 7.00 8.51 3.44
C SER A 57 6.99 8.88 4.93
N LYS A 58 5.88 9.42 5.43
CA LYS A 58 5.71 9.77 6.85
C LYS A 58 5.65 8.56 7.79
N TYR A 59 5.37 7.35 7.27
CA TYR A 59 5.30 6.12 8.07
C TYR A 59 6.70 5.54 8.28
N ILE A 60 7.48 6.16 9.18
CA ILE A 60 8.92 5.92 9.34
C ILE A 60 9.29 4.55 9.94
N ASN A 61 8.35 3.89 10.65
CA ASN A 61 8.59 2.64 11.37
C ASN A 61 8.15 1.39 10.60
N VAL A 62 7.82 1.53 9.32
CA VAL A 62 7.34 0.43 8.49
C VAL A 62 8.44 -0.61 8.27
N ALA A 63 8.18 -1.85 8.70
CA ALA A 63 9.06 -3.00 8.55
C ALA A 63 8.51 -4.06 7.56
N ALA A 64 7.26 -3.92 7.13
CA ALA A 64 6.62 -4.82 6.16
C ALA A 64 5.71 -4.07 5.20
N ILE A 65 5.87 -4.34 3.91
CA ILE A 65 5.08 -3.75 2.82
C ILE A 65 4.49 -4.84 1.94
N GLU A 66 3.19 -4.77 1.73
CA GLU A 66 2.45 -5.55 0.74
C GLU A 66 1.81 -4.62 -0.29
N LEU A 67 2.12 -4.81 -1.58
CA LEU A 67 1.51 -4.05 -2.66
C LEU A 67 0.63 -4.95 -3.52
N ALA A 68 -0.62 -4.54 -3.78
CA ALA A 68 -1.47 -5.19 -4.76
C ALA A 68 -1.06 -4.79 -6.19
N ASP A 69 -0.75 -5.78 -7.03
CA ASP A 69 -0.20 -5.58 -8.37
C ASP A 69 -1.25 -5.59 -9.50
N ASP A 70 -2.55 -5.63 -9.19
CA ASP A 70 -3.63 -5.74 -10.19
C ASP A 70 -3.58 -4.67 -11.30
N ARG A 71 -2.95 -3.52 -11.03
CA ARG A 71 -2.82 -2.38 -11.95
C ARG A 71 -1.38 -2.07 -12.34
N ILE A 72 -0.44 -2.97 -12.00
CA ILE A 72 0.97 -2.86 -12.32
C ILE A 72 1.30 -3.94 -13.36
N GLN A 73 1.87 -3.54 -14.48
CA GLN A 73 2.30 -4.46 -15.52
C GLN A 73 3.54 -5.24 -15.06
N ASP A 74 3.68 -6.50 -15.49
CA ASP A 74 4.79 -7.38 -15.06
C ASP A 74 6.17 -6.77 -15.31
N HIS A 75 6.33 -6.08 -16.44
CA HIS A 75 7.60 -5.41 -16.79
C HIS A 75 7.91 -4.21 -15.89
N ASP A 76 6.90 -3.58 -15.29
CA ASP A 76 7.05 -2.45 -14.38
C ASP A 76 7.27 -2.90 -12.93
N MET A 77 6.85 -4.11 -12.55
CA MET A 77 6.95 -4.62 -11.17
C MET A 77 8.35 -4.47 -10.56
N PRO A 78 9.47 -4.81 -11.25
CA PRO A 78 10.81 -4.61 -10.69
C PRO A 78 11.13 -3.14 -10.38
N LYS A 79 10.69 -2.23 -11.25
CA LYS A 79 10.90 -0.78 -11.07
C LYS A 79 10.09 -0.26 -9.88
N VAL A 80 8.82 -0.64 -9.78
CA VAL A 80 7.97 -0.23 -8.65
C VAL A 80 8.53 -0.76 -7.34
N ARG A 81 8.92 -2.04 -7.29
CA ARG A 81 9.55 -2.64 -6.12
C ARG A 81 10.80 -1.86 -5.70
N GLN A 82 11.69 -1.54 -6.63
CA GLN A 82 12.89 -0.76 -6.34
C GLN A 82 12.57 0.63 -5.77
N GLN A 83 11.52 1.31 -6.26
CA GLN A 83 11.10 2.60 -5.72
C GLN A 83 10.63 2.48 -4.26
N PHE A 84 9.87 1.44 -3.93
CA PHE A 84 9.43 1.18 -2.55
C PHE A 84 10.57 0.74 -1.64
N GLU A 85 11.47 -0.13 -2.10
CA GLU A 85 12.66 -0.55 -1.34
C GLU A 85 13.58 0.63 -1.04
N ARG A 86 13.69 1.62 -1.94
CA ARG A 86 14.42 2.87 -1.67
C ARG A 86 13.73 3.75 -0.64
N ALA A 87 12.41 3.86 -0.70
CA ALA A 87 11.64 4.67 0.24
C ALA A 87 11.55 4.04 1.64
N PHE A 88 11.59 2.70 1.73
CA PHE A 88 11.48 1.93 2.96
C PHE A 88 12.62 0.89 3.04
N PRO A 89 13.87 1.32 3.23
CA PRO A 89 15.05 0.45 3.12
C PRO A 89 15.12 -0.66 4.16
N ALA A 90 14.44 -0.51 5.30
CA ALA A 90 14.36 -1.51 6.36
C ALA A 90 13.17 -2.47 6.22
N ALA A 91 12.27 -2.24 5.25
CA ALA A 91 11.05 -3.01 5.12
C ALA A 91 11.26 -4.27 4.29
N THR A 92 10.63 -5.36 4.72
CA THR A 92 10.42 -6.54 3.88
C THR A 92 9.30 -6.26 2.88
N PHE A 93 9.44 -6.76 1.66
CA PHE A 93 8.52 -6.48 0.56
C PHE A 93 7.90 -7.75 0.00
N LYS A 94 6.59 -7.73 -0.25
CA LYS A 94 5.88 -8.78 -0.99
C LYS A 94 4.79 -8.22 -1.90
N TRP A 95 4.50 -8.97 -2.95
CA TRP A 95 3.34 -8.73 -3.82
C TRP A 95 2.10 -9.41 -3.25
N GLY A 96 0.96 -8.74 -3.37
CA GLY A 96 -0.38 -9.27 -3.12
C GLY A 96 -1.29 -8.92 -4.30
N TYR A 97 -2.59 -9.07 -4.12
CA TYR A 97 -3.59 -8.75 -5.15
C TYR A 97 -4.93 -8.36 -4.51
N ASP A 98 -5.75 -7.63 -5.26
CA ASP A 98 -7.07 -7.11 -4.91
C ASP A 98 -8.23 -7.84 -5.63
N LEU A 99 -7.95 -8.63 -6.66
CA LEU A 99 -8.94 -9.25 -7.54
C LEU A 99 -9.88 -8.21 -8.18
N LEU A 100 -9.33 -7.07 -8.62
CA LEU A 100 -10.13 -6.02 -9.24
C LEU A 100 -10.62 -6.45 -10.62
N VAL A 101 -11.88 -6.16 -10.94
CA VAL A 101 -12.40 -6.26 -12.31
C VAL A 101 -11.50 -5.46 -13.25
N ALA A 102 -11.13 -6.07 -14.39
CA ALA A 102 -10.15 -5.56 -15.35
C ALA A 102 -8.73 -5.31 -14.80
N GLY A 103 -8.43 -5.84 -13.61
CA GLY A 103 -7.06 -5.96 -13.10
C GLY A 103 -6.41 -7.25 -13.57
N LYS A 104 -5.08 -7.31 -13.50
CA LYS A 104 -4.25 -8.47 -13.87
C LYS A 104 -4.75 -9.80 -13.27
N HIS A 105 -5.31 -9.77 -12.07
CA HIS A 105 -5.81 -10.94 -11.34
C HIS A 105 -7.35 -11.01 -11.26
N GLY A 106 -8.03 -10.02 -11.84
CA GLY A 106 -9.48 -10.01 -11.93
C GLY A 106 -9.98 -11.10 -12.87
N ARG A 107 -11.00 -11.83 -12.42
CA ARG A 107 -11.81 -12.67 -13.30
C ARG A 107 -12.98 -11.89 -13.85
#